data_AF-A0A075GXW5-F1
#
_entry.id   AF-A0A075GXW5-F1
#
_cell.length_a   1.000
_cell.length_b   1.000
_cell.length_c   1.000
_cell.angle_alpha   90.00
_cell.angle_beta   90.00
_cell.angle_gamma   90.00
#
_symmetry.space_group_name_H-M   'P 1'
#
loop_
_entity.id
_entity.type
_entity.pdbx_description
1 polymer ?
#
loop_
_entity_poly.entity_id
_entity_poly.type
_entity_poly.pdbx_seq_one_letter_code
_entity_poly.pdbx_strand_id
1 'polypeptide(L)'
;MPITSLGLVISLLALAGVPPLSGFWSKLMLFGAAIDAGTVVWWGPWLAVAGVLNSALSLAYYGWIIRKMYFEGEKEKRIKEPKSIIAIMAFSIIFMVTIGVFPEPIIQFTEFATPAINAGFMP
;
A
#
# COMPACT_ATOMS: atom_id res chain seq x y z
N MET A 1 -23.12 2.19 -3.75
CA MET A 1 -22.21 3.16 -4.39
C MET A 1 -21.08 2.37 -5.04
N PRO A 2 -21.21 2.01 -6.33
CA PRO A 2 -20.32 1.06 -6.99
C PRO A 2 -18.91 1.58 -7.28
N ILE A 3 -18.74 2.88 -7.56
CA ILE A 3 -17.42 3.43 -7.92
C ILE A 3 -16.60 3.64 -6.65
N THR A 4 -17.22 4.16 -5.59
CA THR A 4 -16.54 4.36 -4.31
C THR A 4 -16.19 3.04 -3.64
N SER A 5 -17.05 2.01 -3.76
CA SER A 5 -16.73 0.66 -3.27
C SER A 5 -15.54 0.06 -4.02
N LEU A 6 -15.48 0.19 -5.35
CA LEU A 6 -14.36 -0.30 -6.15
C LEU A 6 -13.06 0.44 -5.79
N GLY A 7 -13.10 1.76 -5.65
CA GLY A 7 -11.93 2.51 -5.23
C GLY A 7 -11.42 2.15 -3.83
N LEU A 8 -12.33 1.84 -2.90
CA LEU A 8 -11.96 1.31 -1.60
C LEU A 8 -11.31 -0.08 -1.72
N VAL A 9 -11.81 -0.98 -2.57
CA VAL A 9 -11.17 -2.27 -2.82
C VAL A 9 -9.73 -2.08 -3.28
N ILE A 10 -9.50 -1.25 -4.30
CA ILE A 10 -8.15 -1.02 -4.84
C ILE A 10 -7.24 -0.44 -3.75
N SER A 11 -7.74 0.51 -2.97
CA SER A 11 -6.98 1.11 -1.87
C SER A 11 -6.62 0.08 -0.79
N LEU A 12 -7.56 -0.80 -0.42
CA LEU A 12 -7.31 -1.89 0.55
C LEU A 12 -6.30 -2.91 0.03
N LEU A 13 -6.36 -3.25 -1.27
CA LEU A 13 -5.37 -4.12 -1.91
C LEU A 13 -3.99 -3.45 -1.98
N ALA A 14 -3.94 -2.12 -2.17
CA ALA A 14 -2.69 -1.38 -2.16
C ALA A 14 -2.05 -1.39 -0.78
N LEU A 15 -2.86 -1.22 0.29
CA LEU A 15 -2.42 -1.35 1.68
C LEU A 15 -1.97 -2.78 2.03
N ALA A 16 -2.64 -3.81 1.50
CA ALA A 16 -2.18 -5.19 1.62
C ALA A 16 -0.79 -5.38 0.97
N GLY A 17 -0.47 -4.61 -0.06
CA GLY A 17 0.78 -4.74 -0.82
C GLY A 17 0.66 -5.77 -1.93
N VAL A 18 -0.43 -5.75 -2.69
CA VAL A 18 -0.64 -6.64 -3.83
C VAL A 18 0.20 -6.15 -5.03
N PRO A 19 0.96 -7.02 -5.75
CA PRO A 19 2.02 -6.63 -6.70
C PRO A 19 1.75 -5.57 -7.79
N PRO A 20 0.54 -5.41 -8.37
CA PRO A 20 0.28 -4.31 -9.31
C PRO A 20 0.09 -2.94 -8.64
N LEU A 21 0.20 -2.82 -7.31
CA LEU A 21 -0.10 -1.60 -6.55
C LEU A 21 1.15 -1.09 -5.82
N SER A 22 1.23 0.23 -5.67
CA SER A 22 2.39 0.93 -5.10
C SER A 22 2.85 0.41 -3.73
N GLY A 23 1.94 -0.07 -2.88
CA GLY A 23 2.27 -0.58 -1.54
C GLY A 23 3.11 -1.86 -1.54
N PHE A 24 3.19 -2.60 -2.66
CA PHE A 24 4.04 -3.78 -2.76
C PHE A 24 5.54 -3.41 -2.77
N TRP A 25 5.94 -2.50 -3.65
CA TRP A 25 7.35 -2.08 -3.80
C TRP A 25 7.92 -1.49 -2.51
N SER A 26 7.13 -0.65 -1.84
CA SER A 26 7.50 -0.08 -0.54
C SER A 26 7.83 -1.16 0.50
N LYS A 27 6.98 -2.20 0.61
CA LYS A 27 7.20 -3.31 1.55
C LYS A 27 8.37 -4.20 1.15
N LEU A 28 8.53 -4.50 -0.13
CA LEU A 28 9.65 -5.30 -0.62
C LEU A 28 10.99 -4.65 -0.28
N MET A 29 11.14 -3.34 -0.55
CA MET A 29 12.35 -2.60 -0.22
C MET A 29 12.60 -2.58 1.29
N LEU A 30 11.54 -2.39 2.09
CA LEU A 30 11.63 -2.41 3.55
C LEU A 30 12.06 -3.77 4.10
N PHE A 31 11.53 -4.87 3.56
CA PHE A 31 11.89 -6.22 3.98
C PHE A 31 13.31 -6.59 3.53
N GLY A 32 13.71 -6.20 2.32
CA GLY A 32 15.09 -6.34 1.84
C GLY A 32 16.08 -5.63 2.76
N ALA A 33 15.81 -4.36 3.08
CA ALA A 33 16.64 -3.57 4.00
C ALA A 33 16.72 -4.20 5.40
N ALA A 34 15.63 -4.76 5.92
CA ALA A 34 15.63 -5.44 7.21
C ALA A 34 16.45 -6.75 7.20
N ILE A 35 16.49 -7.48 6.07
CA ILE A 35 17.34 -8.66 5.90
C ILE A 35 18.81 -8.25 5.81
N ASP A 36 19.13 -7.24 5.00
CA ASP A 36 20.50 -6.73 4.83
C ASP A 36 21.08 -6.17 6.13
N ALA A 37 20.21 -5.57 6.96
CA ALA A 37 20.56 -5.12 8.30
C ALA A 37 21.02 -6.26 9.21
N GLY A 38 20.78 -7.53 8.89
CA GLY A 38 21.29 -8.69 9.62
C GLY A 38 22.81 -8.72 9.80
N THR A 39 23.55 -8.05 8.91
CA THR A 39 25.01 -7.89 8.99
C THR A 39 25.46 -6.93 10.09
N VAL A 40 24.63 -5.95 10.47
CA VAL A 40 24.90 -4.93 11.49
C VAL A 40 24.14 -5.22 12.78
N VAL A 41 22.90 -5.69 12.64
CA VAL A 41 21.92 -5.95 13.69
C VAL A 41 21.42 -7.38 13.51
N TRP A 42 21.95 -8.31 14.29
CA TRP A 42 21.65 -9.75 14.23
C TRP A 42 20.14 -10.08 14.19
N TRP A 43 19.31 -9.29 14.89
CA TRP A 43 17.86 -9.50 14.98
C TRP A 43 17.06 -8.78 13.87
N GLY A 44 17.71 -8.01 13.01
CA GLY A 44 17.09 -7.26 11.90
C GLY A 44 16.21 -8.12 10.98
N PRO A 45 16.64 -9.32 10.55
CA PRO A 45 15.84 -10.18 9.70
C PRO A 45 14.50 -10.61 10.33
N TRP A 46 14.38 -10.63 11.66
CA TRP A 46 13.11 -10.91 12.33
C TRP A 46 12.07 -9.82 12.11
N LEU A 47 12.48 -8.58 11.86
CA LEU A 47 11.56 -7.51 11.45
C LEU A 47 10.96 -7.78 10.06
N ALA A 48 11.73 -8.32 9.13
CA ALA A 48 11.21 -8.73 7.82
C ALA A 48 10.15 -9.82 7.98
N VAL A 49 10.42 -10.83 8.81
CA VAL A 49 9.45 -11.91 9.10
C VAL A 49 8.17 -11.34 9.73
N ALA A 50 8.29 -10.49 10.76
CA ALA A 50 7.15 -9.83 11.39
C ALA A 50 6.35 -8.97 10.39
N GLY A 51 7.03 -8.25 9.51
CA GLY A 51 6.41 -7.42 8.48
C GLY A 51 5.67 -8.22 7.41
N VAL A 52 6.21 -9.36 6.99
CA VAL A 52 5.55 -10.30 6.06
C VAL A 52 4.31 -10.90 6.72
N LEU A 53 4.41 -11.37 7.97
CA LEU A 53 3.27 -11.88 8.73
C LEU A 53 2.18 -10.82 8.91
N ASN A 54 2.56 -9.60 9.27
CA ASN A 54 1.63 -8.48 9.38
C ASN A 54 0.93 -8.18 8.04
N SER A 55 1.66 -8.27 6.92
CA SER A 55 1.07 -8.08 5.59
C SER A 55 0.11 -9.20 5.20
N ALA A 56 0.40 -10.45 5.56
CA ALA A 56 -0.53 -11.56 5.38
C ALA A 56 -1.80 -11.41 6.23
N LEU A 57 -1.66 -10.98 7.49
CA LEU A 57 -2.79 -10.64 8.37
C LEU A 57 -3.63 -9.51 7.77
N SER A 58 -2.98 -8.44 7.31
CA SER A 58 -3.58 -7.34 6.54
C SER A 58 -4.45 -7.82 5.39
N LEU A 59 -3.92 -8.69 4.55
CA LEU A 59 -4.68 -9.23 3.43
C LEU A 59 -5.95 -9.95 3.88
N ALA A 60 -5.89 -10.72 4.98
CA ALA A 60 -7.04 -11.45 5.51
C ALA A 60 -8.16 -10.51 6.00
N TYR A 61 -7.84 -9.53 6.86
CA TYR A 61 -8.87 -8.63 7.39
C TYR A 61 -9.36 -7.60 6.36
N TYR A 62 -8.51 -7.14 5.43
CA TYR A 62 -8.95 -6.34 4.30
C TYR A 62 -9.89 -7.12 3.37
N GLY A 63 -9.57 -8.39 3.10
CA GLY A 63 -10.44 -9.29 2.34
C GLY A 63 -11.81 -9.45 3.01
N TRP A 64 -11.86 -9.51 4.34
CA TRP A 64 -13.12 -9.55 5.07
C TRP A 64 -13.94 -8.26 4.89
N ILE A 65 -13.31 -7.08 4.92
CA ILE A 65 -13.98 -5.80 4.64
C ILE A 65 -14.57 -5.79 3.23
N ILE A 66 -13.80 -6.24 2.23
CA ILE A 66 -14.25 -6.32 0.83
C ILE A 66 -15.45 -7.26 0.72
N ARG A 67 -15.37 -8.44 1.36
CA ARG A 67 -16.47 -9.40 1.39
C ARG A 67 -17.71 -8.77 2.02
N LYS A 68 -17.56 -8.09 3.16
CA LYS A 68 -18.66 -7.43 3.86
C LYS A 68 -19.35 -6.40 2.98
N MET A 69 -18.58 -5.63 2.21
CA MET A 69 -19.07 -4.56 1.35
C MET A 69 -19.92 -5.04 0.16
N TYR A 70 -19.63 -6.22 -0.40
CA TYR A 70 -20.33 -6.74 -1.59
C TYR A 70 -21.31 -7.87 -1.31
N PHE A 71 -21.09 -8.66 -0.26
CA PHE A 71 -21.86 -9.89 -0.01
C PHE A 71 -22.85 -9.75 1.15
N GLU A 72 -22.78 -8.70 1.96
CA GLU A 72 -23.89 -8.35 2.86
C GLU A 72 -24.92 -7.53 2.06
N GLY A 73 -26.18 -7.98 2.05
CA GLY A 73 -27.24 -7.39 1.23
C GLY A 73 -27.47 -5.89 1.49
N GLU A 74 -27.96 -5.18 0.48
CA GLU A 74 -28.30 -3.75 0.58
C GLU A 74 -29.44 -3.55 1.59
N LYS A 75 -29.14 -2.99 2.77
CA LYS A 75 -30.16 -2.64 3.78
C LYS A 75 -30.79 -1.26 3.56
N GLU A 76 -30.12 -0.40 2.79
CA GLU A 76 -30.44 1.01 2.66
C GLU A 76 -30.60 1.44 1.20
N LYS A 77 -31.35 2.52 0.96
CA LYS A 77 -31.57 3.09 -0.38
C LYS A 77 -30.24 3.51 -1.03
N ARG A 78 -30.12 3.24 -2.32
CA ARG A 78 -28.97 3.70 -3.12
C ARG A 78 -28.91 5.22 -3.16
N ILE A 79 -27.85 5.76 -2.56
CA ILE A 79 -27.51 7.18 -2.60
C ILE A 79 -26.67 7.45 -3.86
N LYS A 80 -26.96 8.56 -4.54
CA LYS A 80 -26.19 9.01 -5.69
C LYS A 80 -24.80 9.46 -5.26
N GLU A 81 -23.77 8.96 -5.92
CA GLU A 81 -22.39 9.33 -5.64
C GLU A 81 -22.11 10.78 -6.08
N PRO A 82 -21.56 11.63 -5.20
CA PRO A 82 -21.11 12.97 -5.57
C PRO A 82 -19.97 12.88 -6.60
N LYS A 83 -20.04 13.70 -7.66
CA LYS A 83 -19.02 13.73 -8.72
C LYS A 83 -17.62 14.05 -8.19
N SER A 84 -17.51 14.88 -7.15
CA SER A 84 -16.23 15.23 -6.50
C SER A 84 -15.54 14.01 -5.89
N ILE A 85 -16.29 13.16 -5.18
CA ILE A 85 -15.75 11.93 -4.56
C ILE A 85 -15.26 10.96 -5.62
N ILE A 86 -16.05 10.77 -6.70
CA ILE A 86 -15.65 9.92 -7.82
C ILE A 86 -14.34 10.42 -8.45
N ALA A 87 -14.22 11.73 -8.70
CA ALA A 87 -13.03 12.32 -9.30
C ALA A 87 -11.78 12.11 -8.43
N ILE A 88 -11.88 12.36 -7.13
CA ILE A 88 -10.77 12.15 -6.18
C ILE A 88 -10.38 10.67 -6.14
N MET A 89 -11.37 9.77 -6.08
CA MET A 89 -11.12 8.34 -6.01
C MET A 89 -10.43 7.83 -7.28
N ALA A 90 -10.91 8.25 -8.46
CA ALA A 90 -10.31 7.89 -9.74
C ALA A 90 -8.87 8.39 -9.83
N PHE A 91 -8.61 9.64 -9.43
CA PHE A 91 -7.27 10.22 -9.40
C PHE A 91 -6.32 9.42 -8.50
N SER A 92 -6.75 9.09 -7.28
CA SER A 92 -5.95 8.29 -6.34
C SER A 92 -5.64 6.89 -6.86
N ILE A 93 -6.61 6.21 -7.48
CA ILE A 93 -6.41 4.88 -8.08
C ILE A 93 -5.39 4.95 -9.21
N ILE A 94 -5.51 5.93 -10.11
CA ILE A 94 -4.57 6.13 -11.22
C ILE A 94 -3.16 6.28 -10.66
N PHE A 95 -2.98 7.10 -9.62
CA PHE A 95 -1.68 7.30 -9.00
C PHE A 95 -1.12 6.01 -8.36
N MET A 96 -1.93 5.29 -7.57
CA MET A 96 -1.51 4.02 -6.94
C MET A 96 -1.10 2.95 -7.96
N VAL A 97 -1.87 2.81 -9.04
CA VAL A 97 -1.59 1.83 -10.10
C VAL A 97 -0.39 2.26 -10.93
N THR A 98 -0.27 3.56 -11.27
CA THR A 98 0.86 4.06 -12.08
C THR A 98 2.17 3.85 -11.35
N ILE A 99 2.22 4.16 -10.05
CA ILE A 99 3.41 3.91 -9.21
C ILE A 99 3.64 2.40 -9.03
N GLY A 100 2.57 1.61 -8.90
CA GLY A 100 2.70 0.15 -8.77
C GLY A 100 3.28 -0.51 -10.02
N VAL A 101 2.86 -0.09 -11.21
CA VAL A 101 3.31 -0.65 -12.49
C VAL A 101 4.67 -0.06 -12.90
N PHE A 102 4.91 1.22 -12.62
CA PHE A 102 6.13 1.93 -12.96
C PHE A 102 6.72 2.62 -11.72
N PRO A 103 7.36 1.86 -10.81
CA PRO A 103 7.90 2.38 -9.55
C PRO A 103 9.20 3.19 -9.74
N GLU A 104 9.92 2.96 -10.84
CA GLU A 104 11.26 3.52 -11.12
C GLU A 104 11.39 5.03 -10.84
N PRO A 105 10.47 5.90 -11.31
CA PRO A 105 10.62 7.35 -11.13
C PRO A 105 10.51 7.76 -9.66
N ILE A 106 9.67 7.06 -8.88
CA ILE A 106 9.51 7.33 -7.46
C ILE A 106 10.75 6.85 -6.71
N ILE A 107 11.29 5.68 -7.07
CA ILE A 107 12.51 5.15 -6.45
C ILE A 107 13.68 6.11 -6.70
N GLN A 108 13.91 6.54 -7.94
CA GLN A 108 14.96 7.50 -8.29
C GLN A 108 14.80 8.84 -7.55
N PHE A 109 13.56 9.32 -7.41
CA PHE A 109 13.27 10.52 -6.63
C PHE A 109 13.64 10.33 -5.15
N THR A 110 13.34 9.17 -4.57
CA THR A 110 13.71 8.86 -3.18
C THR A 110 15.22 8.71 -3.00
N GLU A 111 15.93 8.11 -3.96
CA GLU A 111 17.39 7.97 -3.94
C GLU A 111 18.08 9.34 -3.98
N PHE A 112 17.60 10.26 -4.82
CA PHE A 112 18.08 11.64 -4.87
C PHE A 112 17.87 12.37 -3.53
N ALA A 113 16.76 12.10 -2.83
CA ALA A 113 16.44 12.73 -1.54
C ALA A 113 17.15 12.09 -0.33
N THR A 114 17.59 10.84 -0.43
CA THR A 114 18.17 10.07 0.69
C THR A 114 19.41 10.71 1.32
N PRO A 115 20.39 11.24 0.56
CA PRO A 115 21.57 11.90 1.14
C PRO A 115 21.23 13.10 2.05
N ALA A 116 20.18 13.86 1.71
CA ALA A 116 19.75 15.01 2.52
C ALA A 116 19.21 14.60 3.89
N ILE A 117 18.58 13.42 3.96
CA ILE A 117 18.10 12.84 5.21
C ILE A 117 19.29 12.32 6.02
N ASN A 118 20.23 11.62 5.37
CA ASN A 118 21.35 10.98 6.05
C ASN A 118 22.37 12.00 6.62
N ALA A 119 22.51 13.18 6.00
CA ALA A 119 23.34 14.28 6.51
C ALA A 119 22.89 14.80 7.89
N GLY A 120 21.62 14.60 8.28
CA GLY A 120 21.11 14.92 9.62
C GLY A 120 21.32 13.82 10.66
N PHE A 121 21.74 12.62 10.25
CA PHE A 121 21.98 11.46 11.12
C PHE A 121 23.47 11.08 11.25
N MET A 122 24.37 11.85 10.61
CA MET A 122 25.80 11.78 10.88
C MET A 122 26.11 12.52 12.20
N PRO A 123 26.72 11.88 13.22
CA PRO A 123 27.41 12.61 14.28
C PRO A 123 28.62 13.39 13.74
#